data_AF-A0A9C8Q4U2-F1
#
_entry.id   AF-A0A9C8Q4U2-F1
#
_cell.length_a   1.000
_cell.length_b   1.000
_cell.length_c   1.000
_cell.angle_alpha   90.00
_cell.angle_beta   90.00
_cell.angle_gamma   90.00
#
_symmetry.space_group_name_H-M   'P 1'
#
loop_
_entity.id
_entity.type
_entity.pdbx_description
1 polymer ?
#
loop_
_entity_poly.entity_id
_entity_poly.type
_entity_poly.pdbx_seq_one_letter_code
_entity_poly.pdbx_strand_id
1 'polypeptide(L)' 'MVWGSSQWGGFGMVLGPIVMILIVVGIVAGAIYLMRLSDVAGSSGGQLAQDRALVLLKERYAKGEIDSDEFAERKKLLAD' A
#
# COMPACT_ATOMS: atom_id res chain seq x y z
N MET A 1 1.78 -21.91 -48.41
CA MET A 1 1.70 -22.85 -47.27
C MET A 1 0.80 -22.22 -46.21
N VAL A 2 -0.52 -22.37 -46.36
CA VAL A 2 -1.51 -21.94 -45.35
C VAL A 2 -1.93 -23.21 -44.62
N TRP A 3 -1.10 -23.62 -43.66
CA TRP A 3 -1.39 -24.75 -42.80
C TRP A 3 -1.83 -24.21 -41.44
N GLY A 4 -3.09 -24.47 -41.06
CA GLY A 4 -3.45 -24.67 -39.65
C GLY A 4 -4.33 -23.65 -38.92
N SER A 5 -4.96 -22.66 -39.55
CA SER A 5 -5.71 -21.62 -38.79
C SER A 5 -7.24 -21.66 -38.89
N SER A 6 -7.84 -22.64 -39.57
CA SER A 6 -9.29 -22.63 -39.86
C SER A 6 -10.18 -23.38 -38.86
N GLN A 7 -9.64 -24.00 -37.81
CA GLN A 7 -10.44 -24.72 -36.81
C GLN A 7 -10.53 -24.02 -35.44
N TRP A 8 -9.78 -22.94 -35.24
CA TRP A 8 -9.75 -22.12 -34.01
C TRP A 8 -10.32 -20.70 -34.19
N GLY A 9 -10.87 -20.39 -35.37
CA GLY A 9 -11.35 -19.03 -35.71
C GLY A 9 -12.56 -18.56 -34.89
N GLY A 10 -13.44 -19.47 -34.46
CA GLY A 10 -14.59 -19.12 -33.62
C GLY A 10 -14.28 -19.08 -32.11
N PHE A 11 -13.40 -19.97 -31.64
CA PHE A 11 -13.04 -20.08 -30.23
C PHE A 11 -12.13 -18.92 -29.81
N GLY A 12 -11.19 -18.51 -30.68
CA GLY A 12 -10.34 -17.33 -30.44
C GLY A 12 -11.11 -16.01 -30.40
N MET A 13 -12.23 -15.90 -31.11
CA MET A 13 -13.04 -14.67 -31.15
C MET A 13 -13.78 -14.41 -29.82
N VAL A 14 -14.20 -15.47 -29.13
CA VAL A 14 -14.87 -15.37 -27.81
C VAL A 14 -13.86 -15.43 -26.66
N LEU A 15 -12.81 -16.24 -26.78
CA LEU A 15 -11.75 -16.31 -25.76
C LEU A 15 -10.92 -15.03 -25.68
N GLY A 16 -10.72 -14.30 -26.78
CA GLY A 16 -9.97 -13.04 -26.79
C GLY A 16 -10.46 -12.03 -25.74
N PRO A 17 -11.74 -11.59 -25.77
CA PRO A 17 -12.26 -10.63 -24.79
C PRO A 17 -12.33 -11.20 -23.37
N ILE A 18 -12.57 -12.51 -23.21
CA ILE A 18 -12.59 -13.17 -21.89
C ILE A 18 -11.20 -13.13 -21.24
N VAL A 19 -10.15 -13.46 -21.99
CA VAL A 19 -8.78 -13.41 -21.51
C VAL A 19 -8.37 -11.97 -21.18
N MET A 20 -8.80 -10.99 -21.97
CA MET A 20 -8.54 -9.58 -21.68
C MET A 20 -9.19 -9.12 -20.37
N ILE A 21 -10.46 -9.51 -20.14
CA ILE A 21 -11.15 -9.24 -18.87
C ILE A 21 -10.44 -9.94 -17.71
N LEU A 22 -10.03 -11.20 -17.87
CA LEU A 22 -9.28 -11.93 -16.84
C LEU A 22 -7.96 -11.23 -16.49
N ILE A 23 -7.24 -10.70 -17.48
CA ILE A 23 -6.02 -9.92 -17.25
C ILE A 23 -6.32 -8.65 -16.47
N VAL A 24 -7.36 -7.90 -16.85
CA VAL A 24 -7.76 -6.67 -16.13
C VAL A 24 -8.17 -7.00 -14.68
N VAL A 25 -9.02 -8.01 -14.49
CA VAL A 25 -9.44 -8.47 -13.16
C VAL A 25 -8.23 -8.94 -12.35
N GLY A 26 -7.29 -9.66 -12.98
CA GLY A 26 -6.04 -10.10 -12.35
C GLY A 26 -5.16 -8.93 -11.92
N ILE A 27 -5.04 -7.89 -12.74
CA ILE A 27 -4.30 -6.66 -12.40
C ILE A 27 -4.97 -5.95 -11.23
N VAL A 28 -6.29 -5.76 -11.26
CA VAL A 28 -7.04 -5.09 -10.19
C VAL A 28 -6.97 -5.89 -8.90
N ALA A 29 -7.19 -7.21 -8.95
CA ALA A 29 -7.07 -8.10 -7.80
C ALA A 29 -5.63 -8.12 -7.26
N GLY A 30 -4.63 -8.13 -8.14
CA GLY A 30 -3.21 -8.04 -7.78
C GLY A 30 -2.87 -6.71 -7.11
N ALA A 31 -3.38 -5.59 -7.61
CA ALA A 31 -3.21 -4.27 -7.00
C ALA A 31 -3.88 -4.20 -5.62
N ILE A 32 -5.11 -4.70 -5.48
CA ILE A 32 -5.81 -4.78 -4.19
C ILE A 32 -5.06 -5.70 -3.22
N TYR A 33 -4.55 -6.84 -3.70
CA TYR A 33 -3.77 -7.78 -2.89
C TYR A 33 -2.44 -7.17 -2.43
N LEU A 34 -1.74 -6.45 -3.32
CA LEU A 34 -0.54 -5.71 -2.97
C LEU A 34 -0.84 -4.61 -1.97
N MET A 35 -1.92 -3.83 -2.15
CA MET A 35 -2.36 -2.83 -1.18
C MET A 35 -2.72 -3.46 0.16
N ARG A 36 -3.46 -4.57 0.18
CA ARG A 36 -3.79 -5.33 1.40
C ARG A 36 -2.55 -5.86 2.09
N LEU A 37 -1.58 -6.38 1.33
CA LEU A 37 -0.31 -6.86 1.87
C LEU A 37 0.53 -5.69 2.40
N SER A 38 0.49 -4.54 1.72
CA SER A 38 1.10 -3.28 2.16
C SER A 38 0.35 -2.62 3.30
N ASP A 39 -0.92 -2.94 3.57
CA ASP A 39 -1.69 -2.50 4.74
C ASP A 39 -1.34 -3.40 5.95
N VAL A 40 -1.21 -4.71 5.71
CA VAL A 40 -0.71 -5.67 6.72
C VAL A 40 0.77 -5.45 7.05
N ALA A 41 1.58 -4.99 6.09
CA ALA A 41 2.94 -4.47 6.31
C ALA A 41 2.95 -2.95 6.59
N GLY A 42 1.78 -2.32 6.54
CA GLY A 42 1.53 -0.87 6.53
C GLY A 42 1.25 -0.26 7.90
N SER A 43 1.33 -1.07 8.96
CA SER A 43 1.74 -0.58 10.27
C SER A 43 3.03 0.26 10.21
N SER A 44 3.83 0.12 9.16
CA SER A 44 4.98 1.00 8.86
C SER A 44 4.61 2.45 8.54
N GLY A 45 3.39 2.73 8.03
CA GLY A 45 2.92 4.10 7.79
C GLY A 45 2.57 4.84 9.10
N GLY A 46 2.02 4.11 10.07
CA GLY A 46 1.85 4.58 11.44
C GLY A 46 3.20 4.82 12.12
N GLN A 47 4.15 3.89 11.98
CA GLN A 47 5.51 4.04 12.52
C GLN A 47 6.27 5.24 11.92
N LEU A 48 6.19 5.47 10.61
CA LEU A 48 6.79 6.65 9.97
C LEU A 48 6.17 7.97 10.46
N ALA A 49 4.85 8.00 10.67
CA ALA A 49 4.16 9.16 11.24
C ALA A 49 4.50 9.36 12.73
N GLN A 50 4.60 8.28 13.50
CA GLN A 50 4.99 8.26 14.91
C GLN A 50 6.43 8.75 15.10
N ASP A 51 7.37 8.27 14.28
CA ASP A 51 8.77 8.73 14.29
C ASP A 51 8.85 10.23 13.98
N ARG A 52 8.08 10.69 12.99
CA ARG A 52 8.03 12.11 12.63
C ARG A 52 7.44 12.97 13.76
N ALA A 53 6.41 12.49 14.45
CA ALA A 53 5.82 13.15 15.61
C ALA A 53 6.79 13.22 16.79
N LEU A 54 7.53 12.14 17.08
CA LEU A 54 8.55 12.11 18.14
C LEU A 54 9.73 13.04 17.83
N VAL A 55 10.16 13.13 16.57
CA VAL A 55 11.21 14.07 16.14
C VAL A 55 10.76 15.51 16.35
N LEU A 56 9.54 15.85 15.96
CA LEU A 56 8.97 17.20 16.15
C LEU A 56 8.84 17.57 17.63
N LEU A 57 8.45 16.60 18.47
CA LEU A 57 8.33 16.77 19.93
C LEU A 57 9.69 17.07 20.57
N LYS A 58 10.74 16.33 20.19
CA LYS A 58 12.11 16.57 20.67
C LYS A 58 12.66 17.93 20.25
N GLU A 59 12.36 18.37 19.03
CA GLU A 59 12.81 19.67 18.52
C GLU A 59 12.21 20.83 19.35
N ARG A 60 10.92 20.74 19.69
CA ARG A 60 10.25 21.76 20.51
C ARG A 60 10.71 21.76 21.97
N TYR A 61 11.01 20.58 22.52
CA TYR A 61 11.67 20.48 23.83
C TYR A 61 13.06 21.13 23.82
N ALA A 62 13.86 20.88 22.78
CA ALA A 62 15.18 21.51 22.64
C ALA A 62 15.12 23.04 22.45
N LYS A 63 14.04 23.54 21.83
CA LYS A 63 13.74 24.98 21.73
C LYS A 63 13.25 25.58 23.05
N GLY A 64 12.91 24.76 24.05
CA GLY A 64 12.34 25.20 25.33
C GLY A 64 10.90 25.67 25.23
N GLU A 65 10.18 25.33 24.14
CA GLU A 65 8.77 25.66 23.96
C GLU A 65 7.84 24.76 24.78
N ILE A 66 8.35 23.64 25.28
CA ILE A 66 7.61 22.60 26.01
C ILE A 66 8.41 22.21 27.24
N ASP A 67 7.74 22.05 28.38
CA ASP A 67 8.37 21.60 29.62
C ASP A 67 8.74 20.10 29.58
N SER A 68 9.70 19.70 30.41
CA SER A 68 10.06 18.30 30.67
C SER A 68 8.88 17.41 31.05
N ASP A 69 7.94 17.91 31.87
CA ASP A 69 6.78 17.14 32.29
C ASP A 69 5.83 16.88 31.12
N GLU A 70 5.56 17.91 30.33
CA GLU A 70 4.69 17.85 29.16
C GLU A 70 5.32 17.00 28.03
N PHE A 71 6.64 17.05 27.89
CA PHE A 71 7.39 16.17 26.99
C PHE A 71 7.23 14.69 27.38
N ALA A 72 7.33 14.35 28.67
CA ALA A 72 7.23 12.99 29.14
C ALA A 72 5.81 12.40 28.93
N GLU A 73 4.78 13.20 29.17
CA GLU A 73 3.38 12.82 28.95
C GLU A 73 3.10 12.56 27.47
N ARG A 74 3.47 13.51 26.59
CA ARG A 74 3.27 13.36 25.14
C ARG A 74 4.11 12.25 24.53
N LYS A 75 5.32 12.00 25.04
CA LYS A 75 6.16 10.87 24.61
C LYS A 75 5.53 9.53 24.95
N LYS A 76 4.89 9.39 26.12
CA LYS A 76 4.15 8.16 26.49
C LYS A 76 2.96 7.94 25.56
N LEU A 77 2.16 8.98 25.33
CA LEU A 77 0.98 8.93 24.45
C LEU A 77 1.32 8.62 22.98
N LEU A 78 2.53 8.98 22.54
CA LEU A 78 3.01 8.68 21.19
C LEU A 78 3.78 7.36 21.10
N ALA A 79 4.10 6.70 22.21
CA ALA A 79 4.80 5.41 22.24
C ALA A 79 3.88 4.21 22.46
N ASP A 80 2.69 4.47 23.01
CA ASP A 80 1.54 3.55 23.16
C ASP A 80 0.67 3.56 21.90
#